data_AF-A0A9D5VWX0-F1
#
_entry.id   AF-A0A9D5VWX0-F1
#
_cell.length_a   1.000
_cell.length_b   1.000
_cell.length_c   1.000
_cell.angle_alpha   90.00
_cell.angle_beta   90.00
_cell.angle_gamma   90.00
#
_symmetry.space_group_name_H-M   'P 1'
#
loop_
_entity.id
_entity.type
_entity.pdbx_description
1 polymer ?
#
loop_
_entity_poly.entity_id
_entity_poly.type
_entity_poly.pdbx_seq_one_letter_code
_entity_poly.pdbx_strand_id
1 'polypeptide(L)'
;MRGSAVYQVNTIYHASGIKCIGESKHAAKEEARENGAKTFSEIGKEIGIYSYATADAYRAVWRAALQNTKEEFQIKDIEKLTGEHIQAFLEKKIEEGVAKSTFQQYAAALEKLETALNLYAEKKETGNTYDFSKNMEIVRDEAIKEELQKFEGSRAYKDVPALISNIRDEKHQLAAKI
;
A
#
# COMPACT_ATOMS: atom_id res chain seq x y z
N MET A 1 -19.73 -2.30 -9.35
CA MET A 1 -18.99 -3.25 -10.22
C MET A 1 -19.38 -4.73 -10.06
N ARG A 2 -19.32 -5.53 -11.14
CA ARG A 2 -19.45 -7.01 -11.12
C ARG A 2 -18.12 -7.67 -11.51
N GLY A 3 -17.90 -8.91 -11.05
CA GLY A 3 -16.73 -9.73 -11.41
C GLY A 3 -15.93 -10.20 -10.20
N SER A 4 -14.83 -10.91 -10.44
CA SER A 4 -13.92 -11.36 -9.36
C SER A 4 -13.23 -10.17 -8.69
N ALA A 5 -12.78 -10.34 -7.44
CA ALA A 5 -12.03 -9.29 -6.74
C ALA A 5 -10.79 -8.84 -7.52
N VAL A 6 -10.12 -9.78 -8.20
CA VAL A 6 -8.98 -9.50 -9.09
C VAL A 6 -9.39 -8.60 -10.25
N TYR A 7 -10.49 -8.92 -10.93
CA TYR A 7 -11.00 -8.10 -12.03
C TYR A 7 -11.32 -6.69 -11.54
N GLN A 8 -12.09 -6.56 -10.46
CA GLN A 8 -12.51 -5.26 -9.95
C GLN A 8 -11.33 -4.38 -9.54
N VAL A 9 -10.36 -4.95 -8.81
CA VAL A 9 -9.13 -4.24 -8.43
C VAL A 9 -8.33 -3.78 -9.65
N ASN A 10 -8.20 -4.63 -10.68
CA ASN A 10 -7.51 -4.24 -11.91
C ASN A 10 -8.28 -3.17 -12.68
N THR A 11 -9.61 -3.23 -12.70
CA THR A 11 -10.44 -2.18 -13.31
C THR A 11 -10.20 -0.84 -12.62
N ILE A 12 -10.25 -0.77 -11.28
CA ILE A 12 -9.95 0.45 -10.54
C ILE A 12 -8.51 0.92 -10.84
N TYR A 13 -7.53 0.03 -10.77
CA TYR A 13 -6.12 0.37 -11.02
C TYR A 13 -5.86 0.94 -12.42
N HIS A 14 -6.47 0.38 -13.46
CA HIS A 14 -6.23 0.81 -14.84
C HIS A 14 -7.13 1.98 -15.26
N ALA A 15 -8.38 2.00 -14.81
CA ALA A 15 -9.34 3.00 -15.27
C ALA A 15 -9.22 4.33 -14.52
N SER A 16 -8.84 4.32 -13.24
CA SER A 16 -8.72 5.54 -12.39
C SER A 16 -7.68 6.54 -12.89
N GLY A 17 -6.65 6.09 -13.60
CA GLY A 17 -5.48 6.94 -13.91
C GLY A 17 -4.43 6.94 -12.80
N ILE A 18 -4.59 6.14 -11.73
CA ILE A 18 -3.58 6.01 -10.67
C ILE A 18 -2.28 5.35 -11.14
N LYS A 19 -2.30 4.67 -12.29
CA LYS A 19 -1.12 4.04 -12.89
C LYS A 19 -0.32 5.08 -13.70
N CYS A 20 0.85 5.44 -13.19
CA CYS A 20 1.79 6.40 -13.80
C CYS A 20 3.13 5.74 -14.17
N ILE A 21 3.11 4.44 -14.48
CA ILE A 21 4.33 3.70 -14.79
C ILE A 21 4.90 4.17 -16.14
N GLY A 22 6.18 4.56 -16.13
CA GLY A 22 6.86 5.15 -17.29
C GLY A 22 6.96 6.67 -17.22
N GLU A 23 6.30 7.30 -16.25
CA GLU A 23 6.34 8.75 -16.01
C GLU A 23 7.36 9.11 -14.92
N SER A 24 7.75 10.39 -14.87
CA SER A 24 8.71 10.90 -13.89
C SER A 24 8.06 11.07 -12.51
N LYS A 25 8.38 10.15 -11.59
CA LYS A 25 8.00 10.27 -10.17
C LYS A 25 8.57 11.54 -9.53
N HIS A 26 9.74 12.01 -9.98
CA HIS A 26 10.33 13.22 -9.46
C HIS A 26 9.53 14.45 -9.87
N ALA A 27 9.14 14.56 -11.14
CA ALA A 27 8.32 15.66 -11.63
C ALA A 27 6.99 15.75 -10.87
N ALA A 28 6.30 14.62 -10.69
CA ALA A 28 5.05 14.57 -9.93
C ALA A 28 5.20 14.99 -8.46
N LYS A 29 6.36 14.75 -7.83
CA LYS A 29 6.64 15.23 -6.48
C LYS A 29 6.90 16.73 -6.43
N GLU A 30 7.50 17.31 -7.46
CA GLU A 30 7.69 18.76 -7.53
C GLU A 30 6.34 19.44 -7.73
N GLU A 31 5.52 18.95 -8.68
CA GLU A 31 4.16 19.45 -8.92
C GLU A 31 3.30 19.38 -7.65
N ALA A 32 3.34 18.26 -6.92
CA ALA A 32 2.60 18.15 -5.66
C ALA A 32 3.04 19.19 -4.61
N ARG A 33 4.34 19.50 -4.54
CA ARG A 33 4.85 20.55 -3.64
C ARG A 33 4.43 21.95 -4.11
N GLU A 34 4.41 22.21 -5.41
CA GLU A 34 3.91 23.46 -5.99
C GLU A 34 2.42 23.65 -5.69
N ASN A 35 1.64 22.57 -5.68
CA ASN A 35 0.23 22.55 -5.28
C ASN A 35 0.01 22.70 -3.77
N GLY A 36 1.09 22.72 -2.97
CA GLY A 36 1.05 23.03 -1.55
C GLY A 36 1.21 21.84 -0.62
N ALA A 37 1.47 20.62 -1.12
CA ALA A 37 1.78 19.47 -0.28
C ALA A 37 3.10 19.67 0.47
N LYS A 38 3.07 19.58 1.81
CA LYS A 38 4.22 19.85 2.68
C LYS A 38 4.83 18.57 3.26
N THR A 39 4.01 17.54 3.44
CA THR A 39 4.40 16.29 4.07
C THR A 39 4.49 15.16 3.06
N PHE A 40 5.25 14.11 3.40
CA PHE A 40 5.31 12.90 2.57
C PHE A 40 3.94 12.22 2.41
N SER A 41 3.05 12.36 3.39
CA SER A 41 1.68 11.85 3.32
C SER A 41 0.84 12.61 2.30
N GLU A 42 0.87 13.94 2.33
CA GLU A 42 0.17 14.81 1.37
C GLU A 42 0.68 14.56 -0.06
N ILE A 43 2.00 14.60 -0.26
CA ILE A 43 2.62 14.27 -1.56
C ILE A 43 2.20 12.87 -2.00
N GLY A 44 2.21 11.92 -1.06
CA GLY A 44 1.81 10.55 -1.30
C GLY A 44 0.36 10.42 -1.78
N LYS A 45 -0.58 11.24 -1.30
CA LYS A 45 -1.97 11.27 -1.74
C LYS A 45 -2.11 11.83 -3.16
N GLU A 46 -1.40 12.91 -3.47
CA GLU A 46 -1.48 13.59 -4.77
C GLU A 46 -0.87 12.79 -5.93
N ILE A 47 0.21 12.04 -5.68
CA ILE A 47 0.88 11.30 -6.75
C ILE A 47 0.28 9.91 -7.00
N GLY A 48 0.41 9.43 -8.25
CA GLY A 48 0.06 8.07 -8.66
C GLY A 48 1.09 6.99 -8.27
N ILE A 49 0.98 5.82 -8.91
CA ILE A 49 1.84 4.66 -8.72
C ILE A 49 2.80 4.51 -9.91
N TYR A 50 4.10 4.64 -9.62
CA TYR A 50 5.17 4.68 -10.64
C TYR A 50 6.01 3.40 -10.73
N SER A 51 5.82 2.43 -9.85
CA SER A 51 6.60 1.18 -9.81
C SER A 51 5.70 -0.04 -9.90
N TYR A 52 6.11 -1.03 -10.72
CA TYR A 52 5.44 -2.33 -10.82
C TYR A 52 5.38 -3.04 -9.46
N ALA A 53 6.48 -3.04 -8.71
CA ALA A 53 6.53 -3.71 -7.41
C ALA A 53 5.53 -3.07 -6.41
N THR A 54 5.44 -1.75 -6.39
CA THR A 54 4.44 -1.04 -5.56
C THR A 54 3.02 -1.33 -6.05
N ALA A 55 2.79 -1.35 -7.37
CA ALA A 55 1.48 -1.67 -7.94
C ALA A 55 1.03 -3.09 -7.58
N ASP A 56 1.92 -4.07 -7.61
CA ASP A 56 1.61 -5.45 -7.25
C ASP A 56 1.30 -5.59 -5.77
N ALA A 57 2.15 -5.00 -4.92
CA ALA A 57 1.95 -4.96 -3.47
C ALA A 57 0.62 -4.31 -3.11
N TYR A 58 0.31 -3.13 -3.66
CA TYR A 58 -0.92 -2.41 -3.33
C TYR A 58 -2.15 -3.14 -3.83
N ARG A 59 -2.15 -3.64 -5.08
CA ARG A 59 -3.27 -4.43 -5.60
C ARG A 59 -3.47 -5.73 -4.82
N ALA A 60 -2.43 -6.33 -4.25
CA ALA A 60 -2.58 -7.49 -3.38
C ALA A 60 -3.35 -7.14 -2.11
N VAL A 61 -3.03 -6.00 -1.48
CA VAL A 61 -3.77 -5.49 -0.32
C VAL A 61 -5.22 -5.16 -0.69
N TRP A 62 -5.46 -4.48 -1.83
CA TRP A 62 -6.83 -4.13 -2.25
C TRP A 62 -7.70 -5.38 -2.47
N ARG A 63 -7.10 -6.43 -3.04
CA ARG A 63 -7.78 -7.73 -3.21
C ARG A 63 -8.08 -8.38 -1.86
N ALA A 64 -7.12 -8.35 -0.94
CA ALA A 64 -7.30 -8.91 0.40
C ALA A 64 -8.41 -8.18 1.18
N ALA A 65 -8.44 -6.84 1.11
CA ALA A 65 -9.49 -6.04 1.72
C ALA A 65 -10.87 -6.37 1.13
N LEU A 66 -11.02 -6.34 -0.19
CA LEU A 66 -12.30 -6.68 -0.85
C LEU A 66 -12.76 -8.12 -0.59
N GLN A 67 -11.81 -9.07 -0.50
CA GLN A 67 -12.14 -10.44 -0.16
C GLN A 67 -12.62 -10.55 1.30
N ASN A 68 -11.98 -9.84 2.23
CA ASN A 68 -12.43 -9.77 3.60
C ASN A 68 -13.82 -9.11 3.70
N THR A 69 -14.09 -8.03 2.96
CA THR A 69 -15.43 -7.41 3.00
C THR A 69 -16.52 -8.32 2.47
N LYS A 70 -16.19 -9.16 1.50
CA LYS A 70 -17.09 -10.18 0.99
C LYS A 70 -17.38 -11.26 2.03
N GLU A 71 -16.39 -11.66 2.81
CA GLU A 71 -16.53 -12.69 3.84
C GLU A 71 -17.34 -12.18 5.03
N GLU A 72 -16.96 -11.02 5.58
CA GLU A 72 -17.52 -10.48 6.82
C GLU A 72 -18.86 -9.75 6.59
N PHE A 73 -18.99 -8.99 5.49
CA PHE A 73 -20.14 -8.09 5.25
C PHE A 73 -20.98 -8.47 4.03
N GLN A 74 -20.63 -9.55 3.32
CA GLN A 74 -21.26 -9.94 2.05
C GLN A 74 -21.19 -8.87 0.94
N ILE A 75 -20.29 -7.90 1.07
CA ILE A 75 -20.07 -6.84 0.09
C ILE A 75 -19.04 -7.30 -0.93
N LYS A 76 -19.52 -7.50 -2.16
CA LYS A 76 -18.75 -8.04 -3.29
C LYS A 76 -18.33 -6.97 -4.29
N ASP A 77 -18.77 -5.73 -4.10
CA ASP A 77 -18.58 -4.63 -5.02
C ASP A 77 -17.57 -3.65 -4.44
N ILE A 78 -16.43 -3.48 -5.13
CA ILE A 78 -15.34 -2.60 -4.69
C ILE A 78 -15.79 -1.13 -4.56
N GLU A 79 -16.77 -0.71 -5.36
CA GLU A 79 -17.29 0.65 -5.32
C GLU A 79 -18.21 0.90 -4.11
N LYS A 80 -18.56 -0.16 -3.36
CA LYS A 80 -19.35 -0.10 -2.11
C LYS A 80 -18.48 -0.18 -0.84
N LEU A 81 -17.16 -0.12 -0.98
CA LEU A 81 -16.27 -0.04 0.18
C LEU A 81 -16.51 1.28 0.93
N THR A 82 -16.41 1.20 2.25
CA THR A 82 -16.60 2.33 3.17
C THR A 82 -15.43 2.32 4.16
N GLY A 83 -15.23 3.42 4.88
CA GLY A 83 -14.21 3.51 5.92
C GLY A 83 -14.36 2.43 6.99
N GLU A 84 -15.58 2.06 7.37
CA GLU A 84 -15.87 0.99 8.35
C GLU A 84 -15.33 -0.36 7.89
N HIS A 85 -15.51 -0.70 6.60
CA HIS A 85 -14.98 -1.94 6.07
C HIS A 85 -13.45 -1.98 6.04
N ILE A 86 -12.83 -0.84 5.73
CA ILE A 86 -11.37 -0.68 5.74
C ILE A 86 -10.82 -0.79 7.16
N GLN A 87 -11.53 -0.20 8.14
CA GLN A 87 -11.20 -0.32 9.55
C GLN A 87 -11.27 -1.76 10.02
N ALA A 88 -12.40 -2.45 9.80
CA ALA A 88 -12.55 -3.85 10.20
C ALA A 88 -11.48 -4.77 9.60
N PHE A 89 -11.09 -4.52 8.34
CA PHE A 89 -9.98 -5.25 7.72
C PHE A 89 -8.65 -5.00 8.44
N LEU A 90 -8.33 -3.75 8.77
CA LEU A 90 -7.07 -3.39 9.43
C LEU A 90 -7.04 -3.86 10.90
N GLU A 91 -8.14 -3.77 11.63
CA GLU A 91 -8.31 -4.30 13.00
C GLU A 91 -8.02 -5.80 13.01
N LYS A 92 -8.62 -6.56 12.10
CA LYS A 92 -8.33 -7.98 11.92
C LYS A 92 -6.84 -8.25 11.68
N LYS A 93 -6.12 -7.36 10.99
CA LYS A 93 -4.67 -7.52 10.79
C LYS A 93 -3.85 -7.23 12.05
N ILE A 94 -4.32 -6.33 12.91
CA ILE A 94 -3.73 -6.14 14.24
C ILE A 94 -3.94 -7.40 15.08
N GLU A 95 -5.16 -7.94 15.12
CA GLU A 95 -5.48 -9.17 15.85
C GLU A 95 -4.69 -10.40 15.36
N GLU A 96 -4.44 -10.50 14.05
CA GLU A 96 -3.57 -11.51 13.45
C GLU A 96 -2.07 -11.34 13.83
N GLY A 97 -1.71 -10.25 14.53
CA GLY A 97 -0.34 -10.00 15.00
C GLY A 97 0.63 -9.66 13.88
N VAL A 98 0.19 -9.00 12.80
CA VAL A 98 1.09 -8.65 11.69
C VAL A 98 2.18 -7.68 12.15
N ALA A 99 3.39 -7.84 11.60
CA ALA A 99 4.49 -6.93 11.88
C ALA A 99 4.11 -5.46 11.56
N LYS A 100 4.63 -4.52 12.34
CA LYS A 100 4.33 -3.08 12.18
C LYS A 100 4.58 -2.55 10.76
N SER A 101 5.66 -3.00 10.10
CA SER A 101 5.96 -2.62 8.72
C SER A 101 4.93 -3.11 7.72
N THR A 102 4.40 -4.33 7.94
CA THR A 102 3.33 -4.90 7.12
C THR A 102 2.02 -4.13 7.32
N PHE A 103 1.68 -3.81 8.57
CA PHE A 103 0.52 -2.96 8.87
C PHE A 103 0.62 -1.59 8.18
N GLN A 104 1.79 -0.94 8.26
CA GLN A 104 2.03 0.34 7.59
C GLN A 104 1.87 0.23 6.06
N GLN A 105 2.33 -0.86 5.46
CA GLN A 105 2.12 -1.12 4.03
C GLN A 105 0.64 -1.32 3.70
N TYR A 106 -0.13 -2.01 4.55
CA TYR A 106 -1.57 -2.16 4.37
C TYR A 106 -2.28 -0.81 4.42
N ALA A 107 -1.99 0.01 5.44
CA ALA A 107 -2.56 1.35 5.55
C ALA A 107 -2.21 2.21 4.33
N ALA A 108 -0.93 2.28 3.92
CA ALA A 108 -0.52 3.07 2.77
C ALA A 108 -1.17 2.61 1.45
N ALA A 109 -1.38 1.29 1.30
CA ALA A 109 -2.09 0.74 0.15
C ALA A 109 -3.57 1.12 0.16
N LEU A 110 -4.24 1.10 1.32
CA LEU A 110 -5.67 1.43 1.43
C LEU A 110 -5.96 2.93 1.26
N GLU A 111 -5.07 3.81 1.72
CA GLU A 111 -5.13 5.24 1.36
C GLU A 111 -5.02 5.43 -0.15
N LYS A 112 -4.15 4.65 -0.80
CA LYS A 112 -4.02 4.72 -2.26
C LYS A 112 -5.23 4.12 -2.99
N LEU A 113 -5.94 3.17 -2.37
CA LEU A 113 -7.23 2.66 -2.88
C LEU A 113 -8.30 3.76 -2.83
N GLU A 114 -8.39 4.51 -1.72
CA GLU A 114 -9.28 5.67 -1.60
C GLU A 114 -9.05 6.67 -2.74
N THR A 115 -7.77 7.06 -2.98
CA THR A 115 -7.41 7.93 -4.10
C THR A 115 -7.86 7.33 -5.44
N ALA A 116 -7.59 6.05 -5.67
CA ALA A 116 -7.94 5.40 -6.93
C ALA A 116 -9.45 5.29 -7.15
N LEU A 117 -10.24 5.06 -6.08
CA LEU A 117 -11.69 5.01 -6.14
C LEU A 117 -12.30 6.38 -6.43
N ASN A 118 -11.80 7.43 -5.78
CA ASN A 118 -12.23 8.81 -6.06
C ASN A 118 -11.92 9.22 -7.51
N LEU A 119 -10.69 8.99 -7.98
CA LEU A 119 -10.31 9.27 -9.38
C LEU A 119 -11.16 8.45 -10.37
N TYR A 120 -11.46 7.19 -10.03
CA TYR A 120 -12.34 6.35 -10.84
C TYR A 120 -13.76 6.91 -10.89
N ALA A 121 -14.33 7.30 -9.74
CA ALA A 121 -15.67 7.82 -9.63
C ALA A 121 -15.84 9.15 -10.38
N GLU A 122 -14.85 10.04 -10.29
CA GLU A 122 -14.79 11.27 -11.06
C GLU A 122 -14.78 10.97 -12.57
N LYS A 123 -13.86 10.13 -13.04
CA LYS A 123 -13.72 9.82 -14.46
C LYS A 123 -14.91 9.03 -15.05
N LYS A 124 -15.62 8.28 -14.22
CA LYS A 124 -16.81 7.51 -14.61
C LYS A 124 -18.12 8.20 -14.26
N GLU A 125 -18.05 9.40 -13.69
CA GLU A 125 -19.20 10.20 -13.30
C GLU A 125 -20.21 9.40 -12.45
N THR A 126 -19.71 8.54 -11.55
CA THR A 126 -20.58 7.67 -10.75
C THR A 126 -21.28 8.40 -9.61
N GLY A 127 -20.80 9.61 -9.26
CA GLY A 127 -21.30 10.40 -8.13
C GLY A 127 -20.84 9.88 -6.76
N ASN A 128 -19.99 8.85 -6.71
CA ASN A 128 -19.46 8.34 -5.46
C ASN A 128 -18.28 9.18 -4.96
N THR A 129 -18.19 9.35 -3.64
CA THR A 129 -17.03 9.94 -2.95
C THR A 129 -16.61 9.01 -1.83
N TYR A 130 -15.31 8.81 -1.67
CA TYR A 130 -14.71 7.91 -0.69
C TYR A 130 -13.84 8.70 0.27
N ASP A 131 -14.06 8.48 1.57
CA ASP A 131 -13.21 8.99 2.65
C ASP A 131 -13.09 7.89 3.72
N PHE A 132 -11.89 7.34 3.86
CA PHE A 132 -11.50 6.35 4.85
C PHE A 132 -10.66 6.99 5.96
N SER A 133 -10.30 8.27 5.85
CA SER A 133 -9.28 8.92 6.68
C SER A 133 -9.55 8.77 8.17
N LYS A 134 -10.79 9.03 8.61
CA LYS A 134 -11.19 8.95 10.02
C LYS A 134 -11.07 7.52 10.58
N ASN A 135 -11.60 6.55 9.83
CA ASN A 135 -11.55 5.14 10.22
C ASN A 135 -10.10 4.62 10.25
N MET A 136 -9.27 5.06 9.31
CA MET A 136 -7.86 4.69 9.28
C MET A 136 -7.05 5.33 10.40
N GLU A 137 -7.40 6.53 10.86
CA GLU A 137 -6.79 7.16 12.04
C GLU A 137 -7.08 6.35 13.31
N ILE A 138 -8.34 5.92 13.51
CA ILE A 138 -8.74 5.07 14.65
C ILE A 138 -7.87 3.81 14.74
N VAL A 139 -7.72 3.09 13.61
CA VAL A 139 -6.98 1.82 13.61
C VAL A 139 -5.46 2.03 13.72
N ARG A 140 -4.95 3.19 13.30
CA ARG A 140 -3.53 3.54 13.54
C ARG A 140 -3.25 3.75 15.02
N ASP A 141 -4.16 4.41 15.73
CA ASP A 141 -4.05 4.60 17.17
C ASP A 141 -4.11 3.26 17.92
N GLU A 142 -4.98 2.35 17.48
CA GLU A 142 -5.06 0.99 18.01
C GLU A 142 -3.77 0.20 17.77
N ALA A 143 -3.23 0.23 16.55
CA ALA A 143 -1.95 -0.42 16.23
C ALA A 143 -0.77 0.10 17.07
N ILE A 144 -0.84 1.34 17.54
CA ILE A 144 0.14 1.91 18.47
C ILE A 144 -0.07 1.36 19.89
N LYS A 145 -1.33 1.27 20.35
CA LYS A 145 -1.69 0.74 21.68
C LYS A 145 -1.36 -0.74 21.85
N GLU A 146 -1.59 -1.54 20.81
CA GLU A 146 -1.29 -2.99 20.77
C GLU A 146 0.22 -3.29 20.60
N GLU A 147 1.09 -2.27 20.69
CA GLU A 147 2.55 -2.37 20.62
C GLU A 147 3.06 -3.25 19.47
N LEU A 148 2.46 -3.13 18.27
CA LEU A 148 2.85 -3.96 17.12
C LEU A 148 4.37 -3.97 16.97
N GLN A 149 4.94 -5.16 17.09
CA GLN A 149 6.38 -5.32 17.26
C GLN A 149 7.12 -4.71 16.07
N LYS A 150 8.10 -3.86 16.38
CA LYS A 150 9.08 -3.43 15.40
C LYS A 150 9.99 -4.61 15.09
N PHE A 151 10.36 -4.75 13.83
CA PHE A 151 11.40 -5.70 13.47
C PHE A 151 12.73 -5.25 14.07
N GLU A 152 13.22 -5.95 15.10
CA GLU A 152 14.50 -5.66 15.78
C GLU A 152 15.71 -6.35 15.12
N GLY A 153 15.48 -7.10 14.04
CA GLY A 153 16.57 -7.76 13.31
C GLY A 153 17.43 -6.77 12.55
N SER A 154 18.76 -6.90 12.67
CA SER A 154 19.68 -6.31 11.70
C SER A 154 19.70 -7.17 10.44
N ARG A 155 19.54 -6.56 9.26
CA ARG A 155 19.83 -7.22 7.97
C ARG A 155 21.34 -7.30 7.70
N ALA A 156 22.18 -6.69 8.55
CA ALA A 156 23.62 -6.81 8.44
C ALA A 156 24.06 -8.21 8.87
N TYR A 157 24.93 -8.83 8.08
CA TYR A 157 25.58 -10.07 8.47
C TYR A 157 26.44 -9.81 9.71
N LYS A 158 26.29 -10.66 10.73
CA LYS A 158 27.07 -10.55 11.98
C LYS A 158 28.59 -10.68 11.75
N ASP A 159 28.98 -11.46 10.74
CA ASP A 159 30.38 -11.68 10.37
C ASP A 159 30.53 -11.60 8.84
N VAL A 160 30.68 -10.37 8.35
CA VAL A 160 30.91 -10.08 6.94
C VAL A 160 32.21 -10.75 6.43
N PRO A 161 33.35 -10.72 7.16
CA PRO A 161 34.56 -11.42 6.76
C PRO A 161 34.38 -12.93 6.55
N ALA A 162 33.69 -13.63 7.46
CA ALA A 162 33.42 -15.06 7.31
C ALA A 162 32.45 -15.36 6.15
N LEU A 163 31.51 -14.47 5.86
CA LEU A 163 30.63 -14.61 4.71
C LEU A 163 31.43 -14.50 3.39
N ILE A 164 32.31 -13.50 3.31
CA ILE A 164 33.17 -13.26 2.14
C ILE A 164 34.16 -14.42 1.94
N SER A 165 34.72 -14.99 3.02
CA SER A 165 35.66 -16.11 2.93
C SER A 165 35.03 -17.40 2.38
N ASN A 166 33.70 -17.56 2.54
CA ASN A 166 32.94 -18.71 2.05
C ASN A 166 32.42 -18.55 0.60
N ILE A 167 32.70 -17.43 -0.07
CA ILE A 167 32.39 -17.27 -1.50
C ILE A 167 33.35 -18.13 -2.31
N ARG A 168 32.80 -19.12 -3.06
CA ARG A 168 33.59 -20.10 -3.82
C ARG A 168 34.37 -19.52 -5.00
N ASP A 169 33.88 -18.44 -5.59
CA ASP A 169 34.52 -17.78 -6.72
C ASP A 169 35.39 -16.62 -6.22
N GLU A 170 36.69 -16.72 -6.49
CA GLU A 170 37.69 -15.72 -6.07
C GLU A 170 37.39 -14.31 -6.62
N LYS A 171 36.78 -14.19 -7.81
CA LYS A 171 36.43 -12.89 -8.38
C LYS A 171 35.30 -12.22 -7.62
N HIS A 172 34.30 -13.00 -7.20
CA HIS A 172 33.20 -12.50 -6.37
C HIS A 172 33.65 -12.20 -4.95
N GLN A 173 34.63 -12.97 -4.43
CA GLN A 173 35.25 -12.69 -3.14
C GLN A 173 36.02 -11.37 -3.15
N LEU A 174 36.77 -11.08 -4.22
CA LEU A 174 37.47 -9.80 -4.36
C LEU A 174 36.49 -8.63 -4.47
N ALA A 175 35.43 -8.78 -5.28
CA ALA A 175 34.40 -7.76 -5.44
C ALA A 175 33.65 -7.46 -4.13
N ALA A 176 33.47 -8.46 -3.27
CA ALA A 176 32.82 -8.29 -1.97
C ALA A 176 33.70 -7.62 -0.89
N LYS A 177 35.03 -7.48 -1.13
CA LYS A 177 35.99 -6.84 -0.22
C LYS A 177 36.23 -5.36 -0.50
N ILE A 178 35.75 -4.85 -1.63
CA ILE A 178 35.92 -3.46 -2.11
C ILE A 178 34.67 -2.67 -1.77
#